data_AF-A0A1J6XD39-F1
#
_entry.id   AF-A0A1J6XD39-F1
#
_cell.length_a   1.000
_cell.length_b   1.000
_cell.length_c   1.000
_cell.angle_alpha   90.00
_cell.angle_beta   90.00
_cell.angle_gamma   90.00
#
_symmetry.space_group_name_H-M   'P 1'
#
loop_
_entity.id
_entity.type
_entity.pdbx_description
1 polymer ?
#
loop_
_entity_poly.entity_id
_entity_poly.type
_entity_poly.pdbx_seq_one_letter_code
_entity_poly.pdbx_strand_id
1 'polypeptide(L)'
;MWDTFLPDLLIAFIGAIFTVAIAYATYKLNAAQEEARALNSLIAELHRRRALRPSDEQPIRGAASSDDYDRVNQSVLSMRSEIRAARDRVGQRESIQLPLSEMRRACNTYLRRSAAQPELYARFVGDLRRELDRQVEKLAAARKGVNHLVPGEGAGY
;
A
#
# COMPACT_ATOMS: atom_id res chain seq x y z
N MET A 1 41.70 -44.57 11.75
CA MET A 1 40.40 -44.39 11.05
C MET A 1 39.42 -43.52 11.83
N TRP A 2 39.54 -43.41 13.17
CA TRP A 2 38.71 -42.52 14.00
C TRP A 2 39.24 -41.08 14.09
N ASP A 3 40.52 -40.82 13.79
CA ASP A 3 41.14 -39.49 13.88
C ASP A 3 40.64 -38.46 12.85
N THR A 4 40.07 -38.90 11.72
CA THR A 4 39.46 -38.02 10.70
C THR A 4 37.95 -37.86 10.85
N PHE A 5 37.30 -38.74 11.60
CA PHE A 5 35.83 -38.78 11.70
C PHE A 5 35.25 -37.59 12.48
N LEU A 6 35.89 -37.20 13.59
CA LEU A 6 35.50 -36.04 14.40
C LEU A 6 35.71 -34.69 13.65
N PRO A 7 36.86 -34.46 12.98
CA PRO A 7 37.06 -33.30 12.12
C PRO A 7 36.06 -33.21 10.97
N ASP A 8 35.84 -34.31 10.24
CA ASP A 8 34.92 -34.33 9.09
C ASP A 8 33.47 -34.07 9.51
N LEU A 9 33.05 -34.64 10.66
CA LEU A 9 31.73 -34.38 11.23
C LEU A 9 31.58 -32.91 11.65
N LEU A 10 32.60 -32.31 12.26
CA LEU A 10 32.62 -30.90 12.64
C LEU A 10 32.52 -29.99 11.41
N ILE A 11 33.28 -30.27 10.34
CA ILE A 11 33.25 -29.51 9.09
C ILE A 11 31.87 -29.62 8.43
N ALA A 12 31.29 -30.82 8.37
CA ALA A 12 29.95 -31.03 7.83
C ALA A 12 28.88 -30.29 8.64
N PHE A 13 28.98 -30.31 9.98
CA PHE A 13 28.03 -29.63 10.86
C PHE A 13 28.12 -28.11 10.73
N ILE A 14 29.34 -27.56 10.67
CA ILE A 14 29.59 -26.14 10.42
C ILE A 14 29.04 -25.74 9.05
N GLY A 15 29.32 -26.53 8.01
CA GLY A 15 28.79 -26.31 6.66
C GLY A 15 27.26 -26.25 6.63
N ALA A 16 26.59 -27.21 7.28
CA ALA A 16 25.14 -27.24 7.37
C ALA A 16 24.56 -26.02 8.09
N ILE A 17 25.14 -25.60 9.22
CA ILE A 17 24.71 -24.39 9.94
C ILE A 17 24.86 -23.14 9.06
N PHE A 18 25.99 -23.01 8.36
CA PHE A 18 26.21 -21.87 7.46
C PHE A 18 25.21 -21.85 6.30
N THR A 19 24.91 -23.00 5.67
CA THR A 19 23.90 -23.07 4.61
C THR A 19 22.52 -22.66 5.12
N VAL A 20 22.12 -23.15 6.30
CA VAL A 20 20.83 -22.76 6.92
C VAL A 20 20.80 -21.28 7.25
N ALA A 21 21.88 -20.72 7.80
CA ALA A 21 21.97 -19.30 8.13
C ALA A 21 21.89 -18.42 6.87
N ILE A 22 22.58 -18.79 5.79
CA ILE A 22 22.53 -18.11 4.49
C ILE A 22 21.12 -18.19 3.92
N ALA A 23 20.52 -19.38 3.86
CA ALA A 23 19.17 -19.56 3.34
C ALA A 23 18.13 -18.73 4.12
N TYR A 24 18.25 -18.68 5.45
CA TYR A 24 17.40 -17.86 6.29
C TYR A 24 17.59 -16.35 6.04
N ALA A 25 18.85 -15.91 5.90
CA ALA A 25 19.16 -14.52 5.57
C ALA A 25 18.58 -14.12 4.21
N THR A 26 18.77 -14.96 3.18
CA THR A 26 18.23 -14.75 1.84
C THR A 26 16.70 -14.71 1.85
N TYR A 27 16.05 -15.64 2.57
CA TYR A 27 14.60 -15.64 2.73
C TYR A 27 14.09 -14.34 3.35
N LYS A 28 14.72 -13.88 4.43
CA LYS A 28 14.36 -12.61 5.09
C LYS A 28 14.55 -11.41 4.17
N LEU A 29 15.63 -11.37 3.39
CA LEU A 29 15.88 -10.28 2.44
C LEU A 29 14.86 -10.30 1.29
N ASN A 30 14.52 -11.47 0.77
CA ASN A 30 13.52 -11.59 -0.29
C ASN A 30 12.13 -11.16 0.18
N ALA A 31 11.68 -11.67 1.33
CA ALA A 31 10.42 -11.25 1.95
C ALA A 31 10.40 -9.73 2.20
N ALA A 32 11.55 -9.18 2.60
CA ALA A 32 11.70 -7.76 2.84
C ALA A 32 11.59 -6.91 1.57
N GLN A 33 12.10 -7.39 0.44
CA GLN A 33 12.01 -6.73 -0.86
C GLN A 33 10.60 -6.86 -1.45
N GLU A 34 9.98 -8.03 -1.33
CA GLU A 34 8.61 -8.26 -1.80
C GLU A 34 7.60 -7.35 -1.10
N GLU A 35 7.74 -7.18 0.22
CA GLU A 35 6.90 -6.26 0.99
C GLU A 35 7.03 -4.80 0.49
N ALA A 36 8.27 -4.33 0.29
CA ALA A 36 8.51 -2.98 -0.23
C ALA A 36 7.99 -2.82 -1.66
N ARG A 37 8.13 -3.84 -2.52
CA ARG A 37 7.58 -3.84 -3.89
C ARG A 37 6.06 -3.78 -3.89
N ALA A 38 5.40 -4.55 -3.03
CA ALA A 38 3.94 -4.53 -2.92
C ALA A 38 3.41 -3.16 -2.49
N LEU A 39 4.06 -2.54 -1.49
CA LEU A 39 3.71 -1.20 -1.03
C LEU A 39 3.99 -0.13 -2.10
N ASN A 40 5.16 -0.16 -2.74
CA ASN A 40 5.48 0.77 -3.82
C ASN A 40 4.54 0.63 -5.02
N SER A 41 4.11 -0.59 -5.35
CA SER A 41 3.12 -0.82 -6.41
C SER A 41 1.79 -0.16 -6.08
N LEU A 42 1.31 -0.30 -4.85
CA LEU A 42 0.08 0.38 -4.40
C LEU A 42 0.25 1.90 -4.47
N ILE A 43 1.36 2.43 -3.94
CA ILE A 43 1.62 3.88 -3.87
C ILE A 43 1.75 4.47 -5.28
N ALA A 44 2.43 3.79 -6.20
CA ALA A 44 2.53 4.23 -7.59
C ALA A 44 1.16 4.26 -8.28
N GLU A 45 0.28 3.30 -7.97
CA GLU A 45 -1.07 3.27 -8.53
C GLU A 45 -1.95 4.41 -7.98
N LEU A 46 -1.87 4.67 -6.68
CA LEU A 46 -2.52 5.83 -6.06
C LEU A 46 -2.00 7.16 -6.62
N HIS A 47 -0.69 7.25 -6.85
CA HIS A 47 -0.04 8.45 -7.40
C HIS A 47 -0.53 8.78 -8.81
N ARG A 48 -0.72 7.77 -9.67
CA ARG A 48 -1.19 7.96 -11.05
C ARG A 48 -2.71 8.09 -11.19
N ARG A 49 -3.47 7.88 -10.11
CA ARG A 49 -4.93 7.84 -10.18
C ARG A 49 -5.54 9.22 -10.43
N ARG A 50 -6.12 9.38 -11.61
CA ARG A 50 -6.79 10.61 -12.04
C ARG A 50 -7.95 11.03 -11.15
N ALA A 51 -8.66 10.09 -10.53
CA ALA A 51 -9.75 10.39 -9.61
C ALA A 51 -9.29 11.12 -8.33
N LEU A 52 -8.00 11.06 -7.99
CA LEU A 52 -7.41 11.79 -6.86
C LEU A 52 -6.72 13.09 -7.29
N ARG A 53 -6.82 13.48 -8.57
CA ARG A 53 -6.20 14.72 -9.04
C ARG A 53 -6.78 15.90 -8.25
N PRO A 54 -5.95 16.87 -7.83
CA PRO A 54 -6.46 18.11 -7.26
C PRO A 54 -7.53 18.70 -8.17
N SER A 55 -8.69 19.01 -7.59
CA SER A 55 -9.85 19.57 -8.27
C SER A 55 -10.45 20.66 -7.40
N ASP A 56 -11.26 21.51 -8.02
CA ASP A 56 -12.03 22.52 -7.30
C ASP A 56 -13.05 21.82 -6.39
N GLU A 57 -13.01 22.10 -5.08
CA GLU A 57 -13.82 21.40 -4.06
C GLU A 57 -15.24 22.00 -3.94
N GLN A 58 -15.70 22.70 -4.99
CA GLN A 58 -17.02 23.33 -5.02
C GLN A 58 -18.15 22.29 -5.19
N PRO A 59 -19.36 22.57 -4.66
CA PRO A 59 -20.52 21.72 -4.88
C PRO A 59 -20.92 21.65 -6.36
N ILE A 60 -21.17 20.45 -6.87
CA ILE A 60 -21.60 20.21 -8.25
C ILE A 60 -23.09 19.84 -8.26
N ARG A 61 -23.92 20.70 -8.85
CA ARG A 61 -25.37 20.45 -8.95
C ARG A 61 -25.64 19.26 -9.88
N GLY A 62 -26.52 18.35 -9.45
CA GLY A 62 -26.86 17.16 -10.24
C GLY A 62 -25.72 16.14 -10.33
N ALA A 63 -24.73 16.19 -9.43
CA ALA A 63 -23.59 15.27 -9.44
C ALA A 63 -24.01 13.79 -9.44
N ALA A 64 -25.11 13.43 -8.78
CA ALA A 64 -25.60 12.05 -8.70
C ALA A 64 -25.86 11.39 -10.06
N SER A 65 -26.18 12.18 -11.09
CA SER A 65 -26.42 11.70 -12.46
C SER A 65 -25.26 12.03 -13.41
N SER A 66 -24.11 12.45 -12.88
CA SER A 66 -22.96 12.82 -13.68
C SER A 66 -22.01 11.63 -13.88
N ASP A 67 -21.52 11.46 -15.10
CA ASP A 67 -20.52 10.42 -15.43
C ASP A 67 -19.24 10.56 -14.59
N ASP A 68 -18.88 11.78 -14.17
CA ASP A 68 -17.69 12.02 -13.36
C ASP A 68 -17.85 11.46 -11.94
N TYR A 69 -19.00 11.69 -11.30
CA TYR A 69 -19.32 11.11 -10.00
C TYR A 69 -19.24 9.57 -10.02
N ASP A 70 -19.84 8.94 -11.03
CA ASP A 70 -19.81 7.49 -11.18
C ASP A 70 -18.39 6.98 -11.42
N ARG A 71 -17.62 7.65 -12.30
CA ARG A 71 -16.22 7.31 -12.58
C ARG A 71 -15.35 7.42 -11.33
N VAL A 72 -15.52 8.47 -10.55
CA VAL A 72 -14.77 8.66 -9.30
C VAL A 72 -15.16 7.60 -8.28
N ASN A 73 -16.45 7.29 -8.11
CA ASN A 73 -16.90 6.25 -7.19
C ASN A 73 -16.34 4.86 -7.57
N GLN A 74 -16.39 4.51 -8.86
CA GLN A 74 -15.80 3.25 -9.36
C GLN A 74 -14.28 3.21 -9.13
N SER A 75 -13.60 4.34 -9.33
CA SER A 75 -12.20 4.47 -8.97
C SER A 75 -12.02 4.18 -7.47
N VAL A 76 -12.73 4.86 -6.56
CA VAL A 76 -12.57 4.64 -5.11
C VAL A 76 -12.86 3.20 -4.69
N LEU A 77 -13.87 2.54 -5.29
CA LEU A 77 -14.15 1.12 -5.05
C LEU A 77 -12.97 0.22 -5.44
N SER A 78 -12.39 0.44 -6.62
CA SER A 78 -11.21 -0.28 -7.09
C SER A 78 -9.99 -0.03 -6.18
N MET A 79 -9.81 1.22 -5.74
CA MET A 79 -8.75 1.62 -4.81
C MET A 79 -8.83 0.83 -3.50
N ARG A 80 -10.06 0.69 -2.96
CA ARG A 80 -10.33 -0.07 -1.76
C ARG A 80 -9.95 -1.56 -1.91
N SER A 81 -10.19 -2.15 -3.08
CA SER A 81 -9.77 -3.53 -3.35
C SER A 81 -8.25 -3.68 -3.49
N GLU A 82 -7.58 -2.73 -4.13
CA GLU A 82 -6.10 -2.72 -4.25
C GLU A 82 -5.44 -2.59 -2.87
N ILE A 83 -5.94 -1.70 -2.01
CA ILE A 83 -5.46 -1.54 -0.63
C ILE A 83 -5.63 -2.84 0.16
N ARG A 84 -6.77 -3.52 0.00
CA ARG A 84 -7.00 -4.83 0.63
C ARG A 84 -6.00 -5.87 0.12
N ALA A 85 -5.81 -5.96 -1.19
CA ALA A 85 -4.87 -6.91 -1.78
C ALA A 85 -3.41 -6.63 -1.35
N ALA A 86 -3.02 -5.36 -1.25
CA ALA A 86 -1.70 -4.99 -0.73
C ALA A 86 -1.55 -5.38 0.75
N ARG A 87 -2.58 -5.13 1.57
CA ARG A 87 -2.62 -5.53 2.98
C ARG A 87 -2.47 -7.04 3.19
N ASP A 88 -3.11 -7.84 2.33
CA ASP A 88 -3.05 -9.30 2.39
C ASP A 88 -1.68 -9.86 1.97
N ARG A 89 -0.86 -9.07 1.24
CA ARG A 89 0.47 -9.46 0.75
C ARG A 89 1.64 -9.03 1.64
N VAL A 90 1.44 -8.07 2.53
CA VAL A 90 2.50 -7.57 3.42
C VAL A 90 2.49 -8.28 4.77
N GLY A 91 3.61 -8.23 5.50
CA GLY A 91 3.69 -8.84 6.83
C GLY A 91 2.67 -8.28 7.82
N GLN A 92 2.38 -9.06 8.88
CA GLN A 92 1.42 -8.70 9.94
C GLN A 92 1.97 -7.67 10.95
N ARG A 93 2.84 -6.76 10.50
CA ARG A 93 3.40 -5.70 11.35
C ARG A 93 2.37 -4.59 11.53
N GLU A 94 2.06 -4.24 12.76
CA GLU A 94 1.07 -3.20 13.09
C GLU A 94 1.37 -1.87 12.41
N SER A 95 2.64 -1.47 12.36
CA SER A 95 3.10 -0.23 11.71
C SER A 95 2.78 -0.13 10.21
N ILE A 96 2.49 -1.27 9.55
CA ILE A 96 2.10 -1.34 8.14
C ILE A 96 0.59 -1.63 8.01
N GLN A 97 0.08 -2.56 8.82
CA GLN A 97 -1.31 -2.99 8.81
C GLN A 97 -2.28 -1.87 9.21
N LEU A 98 -1.88 -1.02 10.17
CA LEU A 98 -2.70 0.09 10.65
C LEU A 98 -2.89 1.17 9.57
N PRO A 99 -1.84 1.72 8.92
CA PRO A 99 -2.02 2.66 7.82
C PRO A 99 -2.89 2.12 6.68
N LEU A 100 -2.68 0.87 6.24
CA LEU A 100 -3.50 0.25 5.18
C LEU A 100 -4.97 0.11 5.61
N SER A 101 -5.22 -0.19 6.88
CA SER A 101 -6.58 -0.26 7.43
C SER A 101 -7.26 1.10 7.47
N GLU A 102 -6.53 2.16 7.82
CA GLU A 102 -7.02 3.54 7.81
C GLU A 102 -7.26 4.04 6.38
N MET A 103 -6.42 3.71 5.40
CA MET A 103 -6.67 4.00 3.99
C MET A 103 -7.99 3.37 3.52
N ARG A 104 -8.22 2.10 3.85
CA ARG A 104 -9.48 1.40 3.55
C ARG A 104 -10.69 2.07 4.23
N ARG A 105 -10.53 2.52 5.47
CA ARG A 105 -11.56 3.25 6.23
C ARG A 105 -11.87 4.60 5.60
N ALA A 106 -10.85 5.31 5.09
CA ALA A 106 -11.01 6.56 4.36
C ALA A 106 -11.83 6.34 3.08
N CYS A 107 -11.51 5.31 2.28
CA CYS A 107 -12.31 4.96 1.09
C CYS A 107 -13.79 4.68 1.44
N ASN A 108 -14.05 3.90 2.50
CA ASN A 108 -15.43 3.63 2.94
C ASN A 108 -16.14 4.89 3.43
N THR A 109 -15.43 5.79 4.10
CA THR A 109 -15.98 7.05 4.58
C THR A 109 -16.35 7.97 3.42
N TYR A 110 -15.50 8.04 2.39
CA TYR A 110 -15.82 8.70 1.14
C TYR A 110 -17.11 8.14 0.53
N LEU A 111 -17.15 6.83 0.25
CA LEU A 111 -18.29 6.19 -0.42
C LEU A 111 -19.61 6.41 0.33
N ARG A 112 -19.59 6.35 1.66
CA ARG A 112 -20.77 6.62 2.49
C ARG A 112 -21.20 8.09 2.41
N ARG A 113 -20.25 9.03 2.48
CA ARG A 113 -20.55 10.48 2.45
C ARG A 113 -21.00 10.92 1.06
N SER A 114 -20.34 10.43 0.01
CA SER A 114 -20.67 10.75 -1.38
C SER A 114 -22.01 10.15 -1.80
N ALA A 115 -22.41 9.00 -1.26
CA ALA A 115 -23.75 8.45 -1.46
C ALA A 115 -24.85 9.29 -0.76
N ALA A 116 -24.55 9.85 0.42
CA ALA A 116 -25.49 10.67 1.17
C ALA A 116 -25.62 12.11 0.63
N GLN A 117 -24.53 12.67 0.11
CA GLN A 117 -24.45 14.04 -0.42
C GLN A 117 -23.60 14.05 -1.70
N PRO A 118 -24.17 13.60 -2.84
CA PRO A 118 -23.44 13.49 -4.10
C PRO A 118 -22.84 14.80 -4.57
N GLU A 119 -23.48 15.93 -4.31
CA GLU A 119 -23.03 17.26 -4.75
C GLU A 119 -21.67 17.66 -4.16
N LEU A 120 -21.30 17.06 -3.02
CA LEU A 120 -20.05 17.36 -2.31
C LEU A 120 -18.95 16.33 -2.59
N TYR A 121 -19.12 15.44 -3.56
CA TYR A 121 -18.14 14.38 -3.82
C TYR A 121 -16.74 14.91 -4.10
N ALA A 122 -16.59 16.02 -4.83
CA ALA A 122 -15.30 16.63 -5.15
C ALA A 122 -14.52 17.03 -3.87
N ARG A 123 -15.22 17.63 -2.90
CA ARG A 123 -14.65 17.92 -1.57
C ARG A 123 -14.26 16.64 -0.83
N PHE A 124 -15.13 15.62 -0.84
CA PHE A 124 -14.82 14.35 -0.18
C PHE A 124 -13.64 13.61 -0.84
N VAL A 125 -13.42 13.77 -2.14
CA VAL A 125 -12.21 13.30 -2.83
C VAL A 125 -10.98 14.02 -2.31
N GLY A 126 -11.05 15.34 -2.14
CA GLY A 126 -9.97 16.13 -1.52
C GLY A 126 -9.61 15.63 -0.13
N ASP A 127 -10.62 15.38 0.71
CA ASP A 127 -10.44 14.79 2.05
C ASP A 127 -9.80 13.39 1.97
N LEU A 128 -10.29 12.54 1.05
CA LEU A 128 -9.75 11.21 0.83
C LEU A 128 -8.28 11.27 0.42
N ARG A 129 -7.92 12.14 -0.52
CA ARG A 129 -6.54 12.32 -0.98
C ARG A 129 -5.61 12.70 0.16
N ARG A 130 -6.00 13.69 0.98
CA ARG A 130 -5.21 14.15 2.14
C ARG A 130 -4.99 13.01 3.15
N GLU A 131 -6.03 12.23 3.40
CA GLU A 131 -5.92 11.10 4.32
C GLU A 131 -5.04 9.98 3.74
N LEU A 132 -5.19 9.65 2.45
CA LEU A 132 -4.34 8.66 1.79
C LEU A 132 -2.87 9.09 1.82
N ASP A 133 -2.56 10.35 1.54
CA ASP A 133 -1.21 10.89 1.55
C ASP A 133 -0.53 10.73 2.92
N ARG A 134 -1.24 11.12 3.99
CA ARG A 134 -0.78 10.93 5.37
C ARG A 134 -0.47 9.47 5.69
N GLN A 135 -1.27 8.53 5.19
CA GLN A 135 -1.02 7.10 5.43
C GLN A 135 0.13 6.56 4.57
N VAL A 136 0.32 7.08 3.34
CA VAL A 136 1.50 6.77 2.52
C VAL A 136 2.78 7.25 3.21
N GLU A 137 2.77 8.47 3.78
CA GLU A 137 3.89 9.00 4.55
C GLU A 137 4.24 8.07 5.73
N LYS A 138 3.23 7.62 6.50
CA LYS A 138 3.44 6.65 7.59
C LYS A 138 4.02 5.32 7.09
N LEU A 139 3.58 4.82 5.94
CA LEU A 139 4.12 3.59 5.35
C LEU A 139 5.58 3.77 4.92
N ALA A 140 5.92 4.89 4.31
CA ALA A 140 7.30 5.24 3.93
C ALA A 140 8.21 5.36 5.17
N ALA A 141 7.72 5.98 6.25
CA ALA A 141 8.44 6.07 7.51
C ALA A 141 8.60 4.72 8.22
N ALA A 142 7.58 3.84 8.15
CA ALA A 142 7.60 2.54 8.79
C ALA A 142 8.48 1.51 8.07
N ARG A 143 8.78 1.72 6.78
CA ARG A 143 9.45 0.72 5.94
C ARG A 143 10.48 1.33 4.99
N LYS A 144 11.76 1.02 5.23
CA LYS A 144 12.85 1.38 4.33
C LYS A 144 12.61 0.80 2.92
N GLY A 145 12.82 1.65 1.91
CA GLY A 145 12.64 1.29 0.49
C GLY A 145 11.22 1.52 -0.03
N VAL A 146 10.31 2.03 0.80
CA VAL A 146 8.99 2.50 0.37
C VAL A 146 9.07 4.00 0.08
N ASN A 147 8.62 4.40 -1.11
CA ASN A 147 8.64 5.79 -1.56
C ASN A 147 7.39 6.53 -1.09
N HIS A 148 7.54 7.80 -0.70
CA HIS A 148 6.40 8.70 -0.53
C HIS A 148 6.11 9.38 -1.87
N LEU A 149 4.97 9.01 -2.47
CA LEU A 149 4.45 9.69 -3.66
C LEU A 149 3.04 10.19 -3.34
N VAL A 150 2.78 11.47 -3.59
CA VAL A 150 1.49 12.07 -3.25
C VAL A 150 0.41 11.49 -4.15
N PRO A 151 -0.70 10.96 -3.61
CA PRO A 151 -1.79 10.42 -4.41
C PRO A 151 -2.37 11.45 -5.39
N GLY A 152 -2.60 11.04 -6.64
CA GLY A 152 -3.17 11.86 -7.71
C GLY A 152 -2.25 12.92 -8.33
N GLU A 153 -1.03 13.11 -7.85
CA GLU A 153 -0.07 14.09 -8.39
C GLU A 153 0.53 13.65 -9.74
N GLY A 154 0.72 12.34 -9.94
CA GLY A 154 1.26 11.77 -11.17
C GLY A 154 0.24 11.59 -12.30
N ALA A 155 -1.01 12.00 -12.12
CA ALA A 155 -2.08 11.81 -13.10
C ALA A 155 -2.04 12.81 -14.28
N GLY A 156 -1.07 13.73 -14.30
CA GLY A 156 -0.92 14.79 -15.30
C GLY A 156 0.20 14.60 -16.32
N TYR A 157 0.94 13.48 -16.23
CA TYR A 157 2.04 13.13 -17.14
C TYR A 157 1.68 11.93 -18.02
#